data_AF-A0A2V9WVI1-F1
#
_entry.id   AF-A0A2V9WVI1-F1
#
_cell.length_a   1.000
_cell.length_b   1.000
_cell.length_c   1.000
_cell.angle_alpha   90.00
_cell.angle_beta   90.00
_cell.angle_gamma   90.00
#
_symmetry.space_group_name_H-M   'P 1'
#
loop_
_entity.id
_entity.type
_entity.pdbx_description
1 polymer ?
#
loop_
_entity_poly.entity_id
_entity_poly.type
_entity_poly.pdbx_seq_one_letter_code
_entity_poly.pdbx_strand_id
1 'polypeptide(L)'
;IPDALVDYCHMGAYTDLLMQMRLERGNLVVAKFRDERGTKKIDHIEFLDGASVRNGASTKLLPERHAIYMISWHADDSGELEMQTCGAQAYVWNQKSRTFDANRMLSNEVTQRECRRIQRELHCLAQPCPNSK
;
A
#
# COMPACT_ATOMS: atom_id res chain seq x y z
N ILE A 1 4.55 -1.10 -19.19
CA ILE A 1 4.78 0.36 -19.16
C ILE A 1 5.59 0.62 -17.90
N PRO A 2 6.70 1.37 -17.93
CA PRO A 2 7.44 1.68 -16.70
C PRO A 2 6.58 2.55 -15.79
N ASP A 3 6.44 2.11 -14.54
CA ASP A 3 5.65 2.76 -13.49
C ASP A 3 6.59 3.17 -12.36
N ALA A 4 6.40 4.36 -11.78
CA ALA A 4 7.21 4.89 -10.69
C ALA A 4 6.34 5.45 -9.57
N LEU A 5 6.73 5.15 -8.32
CA LEU A 5 6.24 5.85 -7.14
C LEU A 5 7.08 7.10 -6.97
N VAL A 6 6.43 8.25 -6.95
CA VAL A 6 7.08 9.55 -6.78
C VAL A 6 6.63 10.14 -5.47
N ASP A 7 7.58 10.36 -4.56
CA ASP A 7 7.36 11.18 -3.37
C ASP A 7 7.17 12.63 -3.79
N TYR A 8 6.07 13.25 -3.36
CA TYR A 8 5.73 14.62 -3.70
C TYR A 8 5.42 15.50 -2.50
N CYS A 9 5.34 14.94 -1.29
CA CYS A 9 5.13 15.70 -0.05
C CYS A 9 5.48 14.86 1.18
N HIS A 10 6.44 15.34 1.97
CA HIS A 10 6.68 14.82 3.32
C HIS A 10 5.58 15.30 4.26
N MET A 11 4.86 14.36 4.88
CA MET A 11 3.95 14.66 5.99
C MET A 11 4.66 14.47 7.34
N GLY A 12 4.06 15.03 8.39
CA GLY A 12 4.51 14.80 9.76
C GLY A 12 4.45 13.32 10.15
N ALA A 13 4.98 12.99 11.32
CA ALA A 13 4.94 11.64 11.90
C ALA A 13 5.43 10.51 10.97
N TYR A 14 6.48 10.78 10.18
CA TYR A 14 7.16 9.79 9.33
C TYR A 14 6.28 9.21 8.23
N THR A 15 5.41 10.02 7.61
CA THR A 15 4.57 9.55 6.49
C THR A 15 4.81 10.40 5.26
N ASP A 16 5.03 9.76 4.12
CA ASP A 16 5.19 10.43 2.83
C ASP A 16 3.94 10.25 1.98
N LEU A 17 3.54 11.31 1.27
CA LEU A 17 2.52 11.20 0.22
C LEU A 17 3.20 10.80 -1.08
N LEU A 18 2.79 9.65 -1.62
CA LEU A 18 3.27 9.11 -2.87
C LEU A 18 2.22 9.27 -3.97
N MET A 19 2.68 9.55 -5.18
CA MET A 19 1.85 9.58 -6.38
C MET A 19 2.33 8.53 -7.37
N GLN A 20 1.40 7.73 -7.87
CA GLN A 20 1.71 6.80 -8.95
C GLN A 20 1.78 7.55 -10.27
N MET A 21 2.96 7.55 -10.89
CA MET A 21 3.18 8.13 -12.21
C MET A 21 3.48 7.05 -13.25
N ARG A 22 3.18 7.34 -14.51
CA ARG A 22 3.39 6.45 -15.65
C ARG A 22 4.21 7.16 -16.71
N LEU A 23 5.13 6.46 -17.34
CA LEU A 23 5.87 6.99 -18.48
C LEU A 23 5.09 6.72 -19.77
N GLU A 24 4.41 7.74 -20.30
CA GLU A 24 3.68 7.66 -21.57
C GLU A 24 4.37 8.52 -22.63
N ARG A 25 4.89 7.88 -23.68
CA ARG A 25 5.58 8.55 -24.81
C ARG A 25 6.67 9.53 -24.35
N GLY A 26 7.44 9.15 -23.33
CA GLY A 26 8.51 9.96 -22.76
C GLY A 26 8.07 11.01 -21.72
N ASN A 27 6.78 11.13 -21.44
CA ASN A 27 6.26 12.06 -20.44
C ASN A 27 5.78 11.34 -19.19
N LEU A 28 6.05 11.90 -18.01
CA LEU A 28 5.43 11.45 -16.77
C LEU A 28 3.99 11.95 -16.72
N VAL A 29 3.05 11.03 -16.56
CA VAL A 29 1.62 11.33 -16.41
C VAL A 29 1.09 10.71 -15.13
N VAL A 30 0.20 11.42 -14.45
CA VAL A 30 -0.47 10.90 -13.24
C VAL A 30 -1.32 9.69 -13.60
N ALA A 31 -1.17 8.60 -12.85
CA ALA A 31 -1.98 7.41 -13.02
C ALA A 31 -3.44 7.67 -12.67
N LYS A 32 -4.34 7.05 -13.43
CA LYS A 32 -5.79 7.18 -13.25
C LYS A 32 -6.33 5.94 -12.58
N PHE A 33 -7.24 6.12 -11.64
CA PHE A 33 -7.79 5.03 -10.85
C PHE A 33 -9.30 4.90 -11.03
N ARG A 34 -9.83 3.71 -10.79
CA ARG A 34 -11.28 3.45 -10.76
C ARG A 34 -11.67 2.54 -9.61
N ASP A 35 -12.94 2.62 -9.24
CA ASP A 35 -13.56 1.74 -8.26
C ASP A 35 -13.58 0.27 -8.73
N GLU A 36 -14.01 -0.64 -7.84
CA GLU A 36 -14.03 -2.09 -8.10
C GLU A 36 -14.90 -2.48 -9.30
N ARG A 37 -15.88 -1.63 -9.63
CA ARG A 37 -16.79 -1.83 -10.76
C ARG A 37 -16.24 -1.25 -12.06
N GLY A 38 -15.13 -0.50 -12.00
CA GLY A 38 -14.55 0.22 -13.14
C GLY A 38 -15.44 1.35 -13.66
N THR A 39 -16.45 1.77 -12.92
CA THR A 39 -17.46 2.74 -13.33
C THR A 39 -17.17 4.14 -12.84
N LYS A 40 -16.63 4.27 -11.63
CA LYS A 40 -16.30 5.56 -11.02
C LYS A 40 -14.81 5.82 -11.13
N LYS A 41 -14.44 6.98 -11.70
CA LYS A 41 -13.06 7.47 -11.63
C LYS A 41 -12.75 7.90 -10.20
N ILE A 42 -11.55 7.56 -9.75
CA ILE A 42 -10.99 8.01 -8.48
C ILE A 42 -9.98 9.11 -8.85
N ASP A 43 -10.33 10.35 -8.49
CA ASP A 43 -9.60 11.55 -8.95
C ASP A 43 -8.22 11.67 -8.30
N HIS A 44 -8.07 11.16 -7.08
CA HIS A 44 -6.79 11.09 -6.38
C HIS A 44 -6.77 9.84 -5.50
N ILE A 45 -5.60 9.20 -5.42
CA ILE A 45 -5.28 8.23 -4.39
C ILE A 45 -4.06 8.75 -3.66
N GLU A 46 -4.21 8.93 -2.36
CA GLU A 46 -3.11 9.23 -1.47
C GLU A 46 -2.46 7.91 -1.07
N PHE A 47 -1.30 7.64 -1.64
CA PHE A 47 -0.45 6.57 -1.18
C PHE A 47 0.39 7.08 -0.02
N LEU A 48 0.50 6.27 1.02
CA LEU A 48 1.25 6.60 2.21
C LEU A 48 2.39 5.59 2.38
N ASP A 49 3.53 6.07 2.84
CA ASP A 49 4.61 5.20 3.30
C ASP A 49 5.25 5.75 4.56
N GLY A 50 5.51 4.85 5.50
CA GLY A 50 6.19 5.13 6.76
C GLY A 50 5.38 4.78 7.99
N ALA A 51 6.04 4.82 9.14
CA ALA A 51 5.53 4.26 10.38
C ALA A 51 6.00 5.02 11.62
N SER A 52 5.13 5.01 12.61
CA SER A 52 5.38 5.34 14.01
C SER A 52 5.36 4.05 14.84
N VAL A 53 5.55 4.18 16.16
CA VAL A 53 5.56 3.02 17.08
C VAL A 53 4.30 2.17 16.97
N ARG A 54 3.13 2.78 16.74
CA ARG A 54 1.82 2.10 16.75
C ARG A 54 1.04 2.19 15.46
N ASN A 55 1.41 3.08 14.54
CA ASN A 55 0.72 3.24 13.26
C ASN A 55 1.71 3.07 12.14
N GLY A 56 1.30 2.44 11.05
CA GLY A 56 2.08 2.52 9.83
C GLY A 56 1.24 2.39 8.59
N ALA A 57 1.80 2.90 7.51
CA ALA A 57 1.32 2.73 6.18
C ALA A 57 2.49 2.33 5.27
N SER A 58 2.20 1.58 4.23
CA SER A 58 3.20 1.31 3.20
C SER A 58 2.55 1.13 1.85
N THR A 59 3.26 1.54 0.81
CA THR A 59 2.84 1.39 -0.57
C THR A 59 3.87 0.55 -1.31
N LYS A 60 3.41 -0.50 -2.00
CA LYS A 60 4.30 -1.38 -2.77
C LYS A 60 3.75 -1.66 -4.16
N LEU A 61 4.69 -1.75 -5.11
CA LEU A 61 4.42 -2.26 -6.44
C LEU A 61 4.41 -3.78 -6.42
N LEU A 62 3.57 -4.37 -7.26
CA LEU A 62 3.43 -5.80 -7.48
C LEU A 62 3.56 -6.09 -8.99
N PRO A 63 4.80 -6.05 -9.53
CA PRO A 63 5.05 -6.04 -10.97
C PRO A 63 4.51 -7.28 -11.69
N GLU A 64 4.56 -8.44 -11.06
CA GLU A 64 4.10 -9.71 -11.62
C GLU A 64 2.59 -9.76 -11.85
N ARG A 65 1.84 -8.90 -11.16
CA ARG A 65 0.39 -8.73 -11.35
C ARG A 65 0.02 -7.40 -12.00
N HIS A 66 1.02 -6.61 -12.43
CA HIS A 66 0.83 -5.25 -12.92
C HIS A 66 -0.05 -4.43 -11.97
N ALA A 67 0.26 -4.49 -10.69
CA ALA A 67 -0.58 -3.92 -9.64
C ALA A 67 0.23 -3.06 -8.68
N ILE A 68 -0.50 -2.23 -7.93
CA ILE A 68 -0.01 -1.46 -6.80
C ILE A 68 -0.94 -1.73 -5.63
N TYR A 69 -0.41 -1.76 -4.42
CA TYR A 69 -1.25 -1.76 -3.23
C TYR A 69 -0.71 -0.80 -2.18
N MET A 70 -1.63 -0.29 -1.37
CA MET A 70 -1.34 0.34 -0.10
C MET A 70 -1.81 -0.57 1.04
N ILE A 71 -1.12 -0.52 2.16
CA ILE A 71 -1.51 -1.20 3.40
C ILE A 71 -1.34 -0.24 4.56
N SER A 72 -2.26 -0.29 5.51
CA SER A 72 -2.17 0.44 6.77
C SER A 72 -2.45 -0.47 7.95
N TRP A 73 -1.80 -0.22 9.08
CA TRP A 73 -2.00 -0.95 10.31
C TRP A 73 -1.94 -0.03 11.54
N HIS A 74 -2.62 -0.47 12.60
CA HIS A 74 -2.66 0.18 13.90
C HIS A 74 -2.51 -0.88 15.00
N ALA A 75 -1.58 -0.64 15.93
CA ALA A 75 -1.39 -1.40 17.16
C ALA A 75 -2.08 -0.72 18.33
N ASP A 76 -2.46 -1.51 19.33
CA ASP A 76 -3.29 -1.06 20.45
C ASP A 76 -2.69 0.09 21.27
N ASP A 77 -3.56 0.72 22.08
CA ASP A 77 -3.14 1.78 22.99
C ASP A 77 -2.60 1.28 24.34
N SER A 78 -2.75 -0.02 24.62
CA SER A 78 -2.51 -0.65 25.93
C SER A 78 -1.03 -0.78 26.29
N GLY A 79 -0.14 -0.66 25.30
CA GLY A 79 1.30 -0.83 25.49
C GLY A 79 1.83 -2.16 24.95
N GLU A 80 0.95 -3.06 24.53
CA GLU A 80 1.32 -4.25 23.79
C GLU A 80 1.36 -3.93 22.29
N LEU A 81 2.40 -4.38 21.58
CA LEU A 81 2.48 -4.22 20.12
C LEU A 81 1.61 -5.28 19.41
N GLU A 82 0.34 -5.38 19.79
CA GLU A 82 -0.65 -6.23 19.13
C GLU A 82 -1.46 -5.39 18.13
N MET A 83 -1.49 -5.82 16.87
CA MET A 83 -2.18 -5.12 15.79
C MET A 83 -3.69 -5.28 15.92
N GLN A 84 -4.39 -4.18 16.18
CA GLN A 84 -5.85 -4.13 16.26
C GLN A 84 -6.49 -4.10 14.87
N THR A 85 -5.91 -3.31 13.96
CA THR A 85 -6.43 -3.20 12.60
C THR A 85 -5.30 -3.29 11.59
N CYS A 86 -5.60 -3.93 10.46
CA CYS A 86 -4.73 -3.98 9.31
C CYS A 86 -5.55 -4.27 8.06
N GLY A 87 -5.29 -3.53 6.99
CA GLY A 87 -6.03 -3.64 5.75
C GLY A 87 -5.21 -3.14 4.57
N ALA A 88 -5.32 -3.84 3.45
CA ALA A 88 -4.70 -3.44 2.21
C ALA A 88 -5.75 -3.16 1.13
N GLN A 89 -5.44 -2.20 0.27
CA GLN A 89 -6.22 -1.90 -0.93
C GLN A 89 -5.31 -1.98 -2.16
N ALA A 90 -5.68 -2.84 -3.10
CA ALA A 90 -4.91 -3.13 -4.30
C ALA A 90 -5.64 -2.67 -5.56
N TYR A 91 -4.86 -2.20 -6.53
CA TYR A 91 -5.33 -1.74 -7.82
C TYR A 91 -4.54 -2.42 -8.93
N VAL A 92 -5.25 -2.98 -9.92
CA VAL A 92 -4.66 -3.73 -11.03
C VAL A 92 -4.75 -2.92 -12.31
N TRP A 93 -3.67 -2.90 -13.08
CA TRP A 93 -3.62 -2.22 -14.35
C TRP A 93 -4.60 -2.84 -15.36
N ASN A 94 -5.49 -2.00 -15.91
CA ASN A 94 -6.40 -2.34 -16.98
C ASN A 94 -5.95 -1.68 -18.28
N GLN A 95 -5.40 -2.48 -19.19
CA GLN A 95 -4.86 -2.01 -20.46
C GLN A 95 -5.92 -1.37 -21.38
N LYS A 96 -7.18 -1.81 -21.30
CA LYS A 96 -8.27 -1.32 -22.16
C LYS A 96 -8.69 0.10 -21.78
N SER A 97 -8.88 0.35 -20.49
CA SER A 97 -9.27 1.67 -19.98
C SER A 97 -8.08 2.60 -19.71
N ARG A 98 -6.87 2.04 -19.68
CA ARG A 98 -5.64 2.72 -19.26
C ARG A 98 -5.75 3.29 -17.83
N THR A 99 -6.29 2.49 -16.91
CA THR A 99 -6.49 2.84 -15.50
C THR A 99 -6.02 1.72 -14.59
N PHE A 100 -5.73 2.05 -13.34
CA PHE A 100 -5.63 1.08 -12.25
C PHE A 100 -7.01 0.91 -11.61
N ASP A 101 -7.56 -0.30 -11.67
CA ASP A 101 -8.91 -0.58 -11.15
C ASP A 101 -8.79 -1.29 -9.80
N ALA A 102 -9.59 -0.86 -8.82
CA ALA A 102 -9.61 -1.50 -7.51
C ALA A 102 -9.96 -2.99 -7.64
N ASN A 103 -9.21 -3.85 -6.96
CA ASN A 103 -9.37 -5.29 -7.07
C ASN A 103 -9.54 -5.92 -5.69
N ARG A 104 -10.78 -6.28 -5.35
CA ARG A 104 -11.14 -6.85 -4.04
C ARG A 104 -10.43 -8.16 -3.74
N MET A 105 -10.30 -9.04 -4.73
CA MET A 105 -9.68 -10.35 -4.56
C MET A 105 -8.20 -10.19 -4.19
N LEU A 106 -7.48 -9.36 -4.94
CA LEU A 106 -6.07 -9.06 -4.66
C LEU A 106 -5.91 -8.30 -3.34
N SER A 107 -6.82 -7.37 -3.03
CA SER A 107 -6.81 -6.63 -1.76
C SER A 107 -6.91 -7.57 -0.56
N ASN A 108 -7.80 -8.56 -0.63
CA ASN A 108 -7.94 -9.58 0.41
C ASN A 108 -6.70 -10.48 0.53
N GLU A 109 -6.14 -10.91 -0.60
CA GLU A 109 -4.93 -11.74 -0.63
C GLU A 109 -3.73 -11.02 0.01
N VAL A 110 -3.50 -9.77 -0.40
CA VAL A 110 -2.44 -8.92 0.15
C VAL A 110 -2.68 -8.66 1.64
N THR A 111 -3.91 -8.33 2.04
CA THR A 111 -4.27 -8.15 3.45
C THR A 111 -3.89 -9.38 4.27
N GLN A 112 -4.31 -10.57 3.86
CA GLN A 112 -4.00 -11.80 4.59
C GLN A 112 -2.49 -12.08 4.67
N ARG A 113 -1.74 -11.80 3.60
CA ARG A 113 -0.29 -12.06 3.56
C ARG A 113 0.47 -11.05 4.42
N GLU A 114 0.25 -9.77 4.19
CA GLU A 114 1.04 -8.69 4.79
C GLU A 114 0.65 -8.46 6.24
N CYS A 115 -0.63 -8.52 6.61
CA CYS A 115 -1.04 -8.35 8.01
C CYS A 115 -0.43 -9.44 8.90
N ARG A 116 -0.34 -10.70 8.41
CA ARG A 116 0.38 -11.77 9.13
C ARG A 116 1.89 -11.53 9.23
N ARG A 117 2.50 -10.89 8.23
CA ARG A 117 3.92 -10.51 8.28
C ARG A 117 4.15 -9.40 9.31
N ILE A 118 3.37 -8.33 9.23
CA ILE A 118 3.47 -7.16 10.12
C ILE A 118 3.21 -7.56 11.57
N GLN A 119 2.19 -8.39 11.85
CA GLN A 119 1.94 -8.90 13.20
C GLN A 119 3.17 -9.62 13.78
N ARG A 120 3.87 -10.43 12.98
CA ARG A 120 5.10 -11.11 13.43
C ARG A 120 6.23 -10.13 13.69
N GLU A 121 6.38 -9.11 12.84
CA GLU A 121 7.40 -8.07 13.04
C GLU A 121 7.15 -7.26 14.31
N LEU A 122 5.91 -6.85 14.55
CA LEU A 122 5.50 -6.16 15.79
C LEU A 122 5.75 -7.03 17.03
N HIS A 123 5.42 -8.32 16.96
CA HIS A 123 5.71 -9.26 18.03
C HIS A 123 7.23 -9.42 18.28
N CYS A 124 8.04 -9.50 17.21
CA CYS A 124 9.51 -9.55 17.33
C CYS A 124 10.12 -8.27 17.93
N LEU A 125 9.49 -7.12 17.71
CA LEU A 125 9.91 -5.86 18.33
C LEU A 125 9.57 -5.81 19.82
N ALA A 126 8.43 -6.40 20.23
CA ALA A 126 8.05 -6.52 21.63
C ALA A 126 8.87 -7.58 22.39
N GLN A 127 9.25 -8.66 21.73
CA GLN A 127 10.05 -9.75 22.28
C GLN A 127 11.06 -10.21 21.22
N PRO A 128 12.39 -10.08 21.43
CA PRO A 128 13.37 -10.40 20.40
C PRO A 128 13.19 -11.84 19.92
N CYS A 129 12.79 -11.99 18.65
CA CYS A 129 12.54 -13.29 18.05
C CYS A 129 13.78 -14.18 18.14
N PRO A 130 13.65 -15.46 18.54
CA PRO A 130 14.79 -16.37 18.54
C PRO A 130 15.29 -16.48 17.10
N ASN A 131 16.55 -16.10 16.88
CA ASN A 131 17.22 -16.13 15.58
C ASN A 131 16.83 -17.40 14.81
N SER A 132 16.07 -17.23 13.74
CA SER A 132 15.88 -18.26 12.73
C SER A 132 17.25 -18.56 12.11
N LYS A 133 17.84 -19.69 12.53
CA LYS A 133 19.00 -20.30 11.88
C LYS A 133 18.63 -20.80 10.49
#